data_AF-A0A2N5T8R2-F1
#
_entry.id   AF-A0A2N5T8R2-F1
#
_cell.length_a   1.000
_cell.length_b   1.000
_cell.length_c   1.000
_cell.angle_alpha   90.00
_cell.angle_beta   90.00
_cell.angle_gamma   90.00
#
_symmetry.space_group_name_H-M   'P 1'
#
loop_
_entity.id
_entity.type
_entity.pdbx_description
1 polymer ?
#
loop_
_entity_poly.entity_id
_entity_poly.type
_entity_poly.pdbx_seq_one_letter_code
_entity_poly.pdbx_strand_id
1 'polypeptide(L)'
;MFVEPTRKNGKNFISELDANVKSPNDDDKMDALGYIPLSVEDPNYQKEVEQEKQKGFPKCTCLDCEPESSQWVMDNFKRMTTDNCNSFISDSPKDIAILNPPSEVHPVEKEDIVYWVPESGQKPLKDILEKMAQELVKNFDKLFYNQMKDHAAYPPSVYFSITQARKIGKNVEKITSGNIQKLIGLNTIPGQMVMLVKDVKSLCSGEIYNNFLILEEKRKNEIIRNAHRLCMEKEDEDNKKNEARRTAWEAAALKKAETSAGVAANAERKRVASEARSTANKKKQAKKESDMAKLQELKAQAHNNQTLASTSDQASTSRAVNESIDPSLFHS
;
A
#
# COMPACT_ATOMS: atom_id res chain seq x y z
N MET A 1 -13.96 31.71 9.04
CA MET A 1 -15.24 31.60 8.30
C MET A 1 -15.39 32.85 7.47
N PHE A 2 -15.59 32.74 6.16
CA PHE A 2 -16.02 33.89 5.35
C PHE A 2 -17.55 33.90 5.41
N VAL A 3 -18.11 34.92 6.06
CA VAL A 3 -19.55 35.15 6.09
C VAL A 3 -19.82 36.28 5.10
N GLU A 4 -20.74 36.07 4.16
CA GLU A 4 -21.10 37.08 3.17
C GLU A 4 -21.75 38.28 3.88
N PRO A 5 -21.39 39.54 3.57
CA PRO A 5 -21.93 40.74 4.22
C PRO A 5 -23.45 40.90 4.08
N THR A 6 -24.04 40.23 3.09
CA THR A 6 -25.47 40.23 2.81
C THR A 6 -25.92 38.80 2.57
N ARG A 7 -26.88 38.33 3.36
CA ARG A 7 -27.40 36.97 3.25
C ARG A 7 -28.41 36.88 2.11
N LYS A 8 -28.22 35.91 1.20
CA LYS A 8 -29.26 35.55 0.23
C LYS A 8 -30.50 35.07 1.00
N ASN A 9 -31.59 35.83 0.89
CA ASN A 9 -32.90 35.62 1.54
C ASN A 9 -32.98 36.00 3.04
N GLY A 10 -31.97 36.64 3.62
CA GLY A 10 -32.04 37.18 4.99
C GLY A 10 -32.59 38.60 5.03
N LYS A 11 -33.13 39.01 6.19
CA LYS A 11 -33.49 40.41 6.46
C LYS A 11 -32.20 41.18 6.77
N ASN A 12 -31.67 41.88 5.77
CA ASN A 12 -30.34 42.50 5.84
C ASN A 12 -30.39 43.95 6.37
N PHE A 13 -31.58 44.45 6.67
CA PHE A 13 -31.81 45.80 7.19
C PHE A 13 -32.77 45.79 8.38
N ILE A 14 -32.51 46.66 9.37
CA ILE A 14 -33.36 46.80 10.56
C ILE A 14 -34.82 47.14 10.18
N SER A 15 -35.03 47.88 9.09
CA SER A 15 -36.36 48.22 8.58
C SER A 15 -37.18 47.00 8.12
N GLU A 16 -36.54 45.85 7.89
CA GLU A 16 -37.19 44.60 7.48
C GLU A 16 -37.61 43.75 8.69
N LEU A 17 -37.17 44.11 9.90
CA LEU A 17 -37.60 43.50 11.16
C LEU A 17 -38.90 44.16 11.63
N ASP A 18 -40.00 43.41 11.60
CA ASP A 18 -41.29 43.86 12.13
C ASP A 18 -41.39 43.53 13.63
N ALA A 19 -41.46 44.58 14.45
CA ALA A 19 -41.52 44.50 15.91
C ALA A 19 -42.82 43.85 16.44
N ASN A 20 -43.84 43.63 15.59
CA ASN A 20 -45.14 43.05 15.99
C ASN A 20 -45.31 41.57 15.63
N VAL A 21 -44.26 40.88 15.17
CA VAL A 21 -44.35 39.45 14.82
C VAL A 21 -44.42 38.59 16.09
N LYS A 22 -45.60 37.99 16.34
CA LYS A 22 -45.87 37.15 17.52
C LYS A 22 -45.08 35.83 17.56
N SER A 23 -44.52 35.39 16.42
CA SER A 23 -43.74 34.16 16.31
C SER A 23 -42.68 34.30 15.20
N PRO A 24 -41.51 34.86 15.53
CA PRO A 24 -40.40 35.01 14.58
C PRO A 24 -39.94 33.63 14.09
N ASN A 25 -39.82 33.44 12.77
CA ASN A 25 -39.17 32.26 12.21
C ASN A 25 -37.65 32.31 12.47
N ASP A 26 -36.91 31.24 12.17
CA ASP A 26 -35.46 31.23 12.43
C ASP A 26 -34.70 32.30 11.62
N ASP A 27 -35.24 32.76 10.49
CA ASP A 27 -34.67 33.86 9.71
C ASP A 27 -34.95 35.25 10.32
N ASP A 28 -36.02 35.39 11.10
CA ASP A 28 -36.42 36.60 11.81
C ASP A 28 -35.63 36.80 13.13
N LYS A 29 -35.02 35.72 13.65
CA LYS A 29 -34.26 35.74 14.92
C LYS A 29 -32.76 35.99 14.76
N MET A 30 -32.26 36.00 13.53
CA MET A 30 -30.84 36.23 13.26
C MET A 30 -30.56 37.73 13.15
N ASP A 31 -29.43 38.18 13.67
CA ASP A 31 -29.01 39.59 13.60
C ASP A 31 -29.10 40.10 12.16
N ALA A 32 -29.75 41.26 11.98
CA ALA A 32 -30.03 41.85 10.67
C ALA A 32 -28.78 42.14 9.83
N LEU A 33 -27.59 42.10 10.45
CA LEU A 33 -26.33 42.38 9.78
C LEU A 33 -25.68 41.14 9.16
N GLY A 34 -26.18 39.92 9.41
CA GLY A 34 -25.74 38.70 8.73
C GLY A 34 -24.25 38.30 8.89
N TYR A 35 -23.42 39.15 9.51
CA TYR A 35 -22.01 38.92 9.78
C TYR A 35 -21.64 39.46 11.18
N ILE A 36 -20.59 38.88 11.77
CA ILE A 36 -20.03 39.32 13.05
C ILE A 36 -18.88 40.29 12.76
N PRO A 37 -18.95 41.56 13.20
CA PRO A 37 -17.82 42.48 13.09
C PRO A 37 -16.58 41.93 13.79
N LEU A 38 -15.44 41.89 13.08
CA LEU A 38 -14.17 41.37 13.61
C LEU A 38 -13.18 42.49 13.96
N SER A 39 -13.60 43.75 13.89
CA SER A 39 -12.77 44.92 14.12
C SER A 39 -13.59 46.02 14.78
N VAL A 40 -12.94 46.77 15.67
CA VAL A 40 -13.53 47.90 16.39
C VAL A 40 -13.74 49.13 15.50
N GLU A 41 -13.12 49.13 14.32
CA GLU A 41 -13.30 50.13 13.28
C GLU A 41 -14.51 49.85 12.38
N ASP A 42 -15.19 48.70 12.54
CA ASP A 42 -16.38 48.38 11.75
C ASP A 42 -17.51 49.39 12.05
N PRO A 43 -18.12 50.01 11.03
CA PRO A 43 -19.17 51.00 11.21
C PRO A 43 -20.40 50.50 11.98
N ASN A 44 -20.70 49.20 11.91
CA ASN A 44 -21.81 48.58 12.63
C ASN A 44 -21.44 48.29 14.09
N TYR A 45 -20.20 47.86 14.36
CA TYR A 45 -19.69 47.76 15.73
C TYR A 45 -19.79 49.13 16.44
N GLN A 46 -19.38 50.21 15.77
CA GLN A 46 -19.46 51.57 16.33
C GLN A 46 -20.91 52.02 16.61
N LYS A 47 -21.86 51.64 15.75
CA LYS A 47 -23.29 51.93 15.97
C LYS A 47 -23.86 51.18 17.17
N GLU A 48 -23.51 49.91 17.33
CA GLU A 48 -23.95 49.10 18.48
C GLU A 48 -23.39 49.69 19.79
N VAL A 49 -22.10 50.03 19.80
CA VAL A 49 -21.45 50.69 20.96
C VAL A 49 -22.14 52.00 21.32
N GLU A 50 -22.55 52.80 20.34
CA GLU A 50 -23.29 54.04 20.59
C GLU A 50 -24.69 53.77 21.12
N GLN A 51 -25.36 52.73 20.61
CA GLN A 51 -26.66 52.29 21.10
C GLN A 51 -26.60 51.78 22.55
N GLU A 52 -25.58 51.00 22.90
CA GLU A 52 -25.32 50.53 24.25
C GLU A 52 -25.13 51.69 25.23
N LYS A 53 -24.36 52.72 24.82
CA LYS A 53 -24.18 53.95 25.61
C LYS A 53 -25.50 54.70 25.81
N GLN A 54 -26.30 54.87 24.76
CA GLN A 54 -27.60 55.54 24.83
C GLN A 54 -28.58 54.81 25.76
N LYS A 55 -28.55 53.48 25.76
CA LYS A 55 -29.39 52.65 26.62
C LYS A 55 -28.82 52.43 28.03
N GLY A 56 -27.62 52.95 28.31
CA GLY A 56 -26.97 52.86 29.61
C GLY A 56 -26.50 51.44 29.98
N PHE A 57 -26.09 50.64 29.00
CA PHE A 57 -25.50 49.33 29.27
C PHE A 57 -24.19 49.47 30.06
N PRO A 58 -23.87 48.50 30.94
CA PRO A 58 -22.59 48.47 31.61
C PRO A 58 -21.46 48.34 30.57
N LYS A 59 -20.29 48.92 30.89
CA LYS A 59 -19.12 48.84 30.02
C LYS A 59 -18.75 47.36 29.79
N CYS A 60 -18.61 46.97 28.53
CA CYS A 60 -18.17 45.64 28.15
C CYS A 60 -16.71 45.39 28.58
N THR A 61 -16.44 44.22 29.17
CA THR A 61 -15.12 43.76 29.65
C THR A 61 -14.58 42.59 28.83
N CYS A 62 -15.06 42.40 27.59
CA CYS A 62 -14.59 41.31 26.72
C CYS A 62 -13.15 41.53 26.22
N LEU A 63 -12.61 40.52 25.52
CA LEU A 63 -11.25 40.53 24.96
C LEU A 63 -10.96 41.74 24.06
N ASP A 64 -11.95 42.19 23.29
CA ASP A 64 -11.79 43.29 22.35
C ASP A 64 -12.02 44.67 23.00
N CYS A 65 -12.94 44.75 23.98
CA CYS A 65 -13.28 46.00 24.66
C CYS A 65 -12.34 46.34 25.83
N GLU A 66 -11.74 45.33 26.45
CA GLU A 66 -10.79 45.48 27.56
C GLU A 66 -9.64 44.45 27.47
N PRO A 67 -8.70 44.66 26.54
CA PRO A 67 -7.66 43.68 26.23
C PRO A 67 -6.67 43.47 27.38
N GLU A 68 -6.43 44.49 28.21
CA GLU A 68 -5.51 44.40 29.35
C GLU A 68 -6.04 43.44 30.44
N SER A 69 -7.30 43.62 30.86
CA SER A 69 -7.97 42.72 31.80
C SER A 69 -8.02 41.30 31.25
N SER A 70 -8.35 41.16 29.97
CA SER A 70 -8.49 39.86 29.32
C SER A 70 -7.16 39.13 29.17
N GLN A 71 -6.08 39.85 28.82
CA GLN A 71 -4.73 39.26 28.77
C GLN A 71 -4.29 38.79 30.15
N TRP A 72 -4.60 39.55 31.20
CA TRP A 72 -4.29 39.13 32.56
C TRP A 72 -5.00 37.83 32.95
N VAL A 73 -6.28 37.66 32.56
CA VAL A 73 -7.02 36.39 32.77
C VAL A 73 -6.33 35.25 32.04
N MET A 74 -5.89 35.46 30.79
CA MET A 74 -5.19 34.44 30.01
C MET A 74 -3.85 34.03 30.64
N ASP A 75 -3.07 34.99 31.12
CA ASP A 75 -1.77 34.74 31.75
C ASP A 75 -1.92 34.00 33.09
N ASN A 76 -3.03 34.22 33.79
CA ASN A 76 -3.29 33.61 35.10
C ASN A 76 -4.30 32.45 35.04
N PHE A 77 -4.75 32.04 33.85
CA PHE A 77 -5.74 30.97 33.69
C PHE A 77 -5.35 29.67 34.39
N LYS A 78 -4.05 29.37 34.43
CA LYS A 78 -3.50 28.20 35.14
C LYS A 78 -3.71 28.24 36.65
N ARG A 79 -4.07 29.39 37.21
CA ARG A 79 -4.31 29.63 38.65
C ARG A 79 -5.81 29.67 38.97
N MET A 80 -6.65 29.54 37.95
CA MET A 80 -8.10 29.57 38.08
C MET A 80 -8.62 28.20 38.57
N THR A 81 -9.57 28.24 39.49
CA THR A 81 -10.29 27.11 40.07
C THR A 81 -11.79 27.35 39.91
N THR A 82 -12.62 26.33 40.18
CA THR A 82 -14.08 26.48 40.17
C THR A 82 -14.56 27.55 41.15
N ASP A 83 -13.81 27.78 42.24
CA ASP A 83 -14.22 28.65 43.33
C ASP A 83 -13.80 30.11 43.10
N ASN A 84 -12.73 30.37 42.34
CA ASN A 84 -12.22 31.72 42.08
C ASN A 84 -12.48 32.23 40.65
N CYS A 85 -13.08 31.42 39.77
CA CYS A 85 -13.35 31.75 38.38
C CYS A 85 -14.16 33.06 38.22
N ASN A 86 -15.20 33.24 39.05
CA ASN A 86 -16.02 34.46 38.99
C ASN A 86 -15.22 35.72 39.33
N SER A 87 -14.33 35.65 40.33
CA SER A 87 -13.43 36.74 40.69
C SER A 87 -12.43 37.04 39.58
N PHE A 88 -11.88 36.02 38.91
CA PHE A 88 -10.98 36.22 37.77
C PHE A 88 -11.64 36.95 36.60
N ILE A 89 -12.94 36.74 36.39
CA ILE A 89 -13.69 37.36 35.29
C ILE A 89 -14.22 38.75 35.67
N SER A 90 -14.60 38.94 36.93
CA SER A 90 -15.36 40.12 37.37
C SER A 90 -14.52 41.17 38.09
N ASP A 91 -13.44 40.77 38.78
CA ASP A 91 -12.62 41.67 39.58
C ASP A 91 -11.43 42.20 38.77
N SER A 92 -10.97 43.41 39.09
CA SER A 92 -9.75 43.92 38.50
C SER A 92 -8.56 43.08 38.96
N PRO A 93 -7.52 42.88 38.12
CA PRO A 93 -6.25 42.25 38.52
C PRO A 93 -5.66 42.76 39.83
N LYS A 94 -5.90 44.03 40.16
CA LYS A 94 -5.40 44.71 41.37
C LYS A 94 -6.19 44.37 42.63
N ASP A 95 -7.44 43.93 42.48
CA ASP A 95 -8.35 43.62 43.57
C ASP A 95 -8.21 42.15 44.03
N ILE A 96 -7.53 41.33 43.23
CA ILE A 96 -7.22 39.93 43.55
C ILE A 96 -5.95 39.89 44.39
N ALA A 97 -6.13 39.98 45.71
CA ALA A 97 -5.04 40.06 46.68
C ALA A 97 -4.13 38.82 46.74
N ILE A 98 -4.67 37.63 46.41
CA ILE A 98 -3.94 36.36 46.50
C ILE A 98 -4.23 35.53 45.25
N LEU A 99 -3.17 35.27 44.49
CA LEU A 99 -3.22 34.32 43.38
C LEU A 99 -2.89 32.92 43.88
N ASN A 100 -3.74 31.96 43.52
CA ASN A 100 -3.43 30.55 43.74
C ASN A 100 -2.13 30.18 43.02
N PRO A 101 -1.37 29.19 43.55
CA PRO A 101 -0.26 28.63 42.79
C PRO A 101 -0.77 28.15 41.41
N PRO A 102 0.06 28.20 40.36
CA PRO A 102 -0.33 27.60 39.08
C PRO A 102 -0.66 26.14 39.35
N SER A 103 -1.81 25.69 38.86
CA SER A 103 -2.18 24.28 38.89
C SER A 103 -1.02 23.50 38.32
N GLU A 104 -0.49 22.56 39.10
CA GLU A 104 0.55 21.66 38.62
C GLU A 104 -0.01 20.98 37.37
N VAL A 105 0.70 21.14 36.25
CA VAL A 105 0.45 20.32 35.09
C VAL A 105 0.93 18.94 35.48
N HIS A 106 0.08 18.19 36.17
CA HIS A 106 0.26 16.76 36.21
C HIS A 106 0.27 16.35 34.74
N PRO A 107 1.36 15.73 34.23
CA PRO A 107 1.26 15.08 32.95
C PRO A 107 0.07 14.16 33.10
N VAL A 108 -1.00 14.43 32.35
CA VAL A 108 -2.11 13.50 32.23
C VAL A 108 -1.43 12.18 31.92
N GLU A 109 -1.42 11.26 32.89
CA GLU A 109 -0.90 9.93 32.68
C GLU A 109 -1.53 9.50 31.38
N LYS A 110 -0.72 9.23 30.34
CA LYS A 110 -1.21 8.98 28.99
C LYS A 110 -2.31 7.95 29.13
N GLU A 111 -3.56 8.41 29.07
CA GLU A 111 -4.69 7.55 29.36
C GLU A 111 -4.57 6.38 28.41
N ASP A 112 -4.56 5.16 28.95
CA ASP A 112 -4.36 3.96 28.17
C ASP A 112 -5.16 4.07 26.87
N ILE A 113 -4.44 4.24 25.75
CA ILE A 113 -5.08 4.51 24.47
C ILE A 113 -5.77 3.20 24.09
N VAL A 114 -7.07 3.13 24.38
CA VAL A 114 -7.88 1.98 24.01
C VAL A 114 -8.10 2.07 22.50
N TYR A 115 -7.43 1.19 21.76
CA TYR A 115 -7.64 1.03 20.33
C TYR A 115 -8.97 0.31 20.07
N TRP A 116 -10.01 1.09 19.80
CA TRP A 116 -11.32 0.62 19.40
C TRP A 116 -11.29 0.02 18.01
N VAL A 117 -12.09 -1.02 17.78
CA VAL A 117 -12.35 -1.51 16.42
C VAL A 117 -13.12 -0.41 15.66
N PRO A 118 -12.55 0.18 14.59
CA PRO A 118 -13.14 1.32 13.90
C PRO A 118 -14.25 0.84 12.97
N GLU A 119 -15.45 0.63 13.51
CA GLU A 119 -16.63 0.32 12.72
C GLU A 119 -17.83 1.17 13.14
N SER A 120 -18.65 1.55 12.16
CA SER A 120 -19.76 2.48 12.34
C SER A 120 -20.87 1.93 13.24
N GLY A 121 -20.93 0.62 13.49
CA GLY A 121 -22.04 -0.04 14.18
C GLY A 121 -23.31 -0.17 13.32
N GLN A 122 -23.24 0.19 12.03
CA GLN A 122 -24.39 0.16 11.12
C GLN A 122 -24.78 -1.27 10.71
N LYS A 123 -23.80 -2.17 10.57
CA LYS A 123 -24.05 -3.57 10.20
C LYS A 123 -24.41 -4.39 11.44
N PRO A 124 -25.39 -5.32 11.34
CA PRO A 124 -25.66 -6.30 12.39
C PRO A 124 -24.42 -7.09 12.77
N LEU A 125 -24.31 -7.42 14.06
CA LEU A 125 -23.29 -8.32 14.57
C LEU A 125 -23.67 -9.78 14.30
N LYS A 126 -22.72 -10.68 14.52
CA LYS A 126 -22.97 -12.12 14.41
C LYS A 126 -23.55 -12.66 15.71
N ASP A 127 -24.47 -13.61 15.58
CA ASP A 127 -24.92 -14.50 16.65
C ASP A 127 -25.34 -13.78 17.95
N ILE A 128 -24.67 -14.10 19.06
CA ILE A 128 -24.99 -13.62 20.41
C ILE A 128 -24.74 -12.12 20.58
N LEU A 129 -23.79 -11.55 19.83
CA LEU A 129 -23.43 -10.14 19.96
C LEU A 129 -24.53 -9.21 19.44
N GLU A 130 -25.30 -9.64 18.43
CA GLU A 130 -26.43 -8.85 17.96
C GLU A 130 -27.59 -8.89 18.96
N LYS A 131 -27.85 -10.07 19.54
CA LYS A 131 -28.84 -10.24 20.62
C LYS A 131 -28.46 -9.41 21.84
N MET A 132 -27.17 -9.36 22.18
CA MET A 132 -26.64 -8.48 23.22
C MET A 132 -26.98 -7.03 22.95
N ALA A 133 -26.67 -6.53 21.74
CA ALA A 133 -26.91 -5.15 21.38
C ALA A 133 -28.41 -4.80 21.46
N GLN A 134 -29.28 -5.71 21.04
CA GLN A 134 -30.74 -5.55 21.13
C GLN A 134 -31.22 -5.51 22.59
N GLU A 135 -30.69 -6.37 23.47
CA GLU A 135 -31.08 -6.38 24.88
C GLU A 135 -30.58 -5.12 25.61
N LEU A 136 -29.40 -4.61 25.27
CA LEU A 136 -28.89 -3.34 25.81
C LEU A 136 -29.81 -2.16 25.45
N VAL A 137 -30.27 -2.08 24.20
CA VAL A 137 -31.23 -1.04 23.78
C VAL A 137 -32.54 -1.19 24.54
N LYS A 138 -33.06 -2.41 24.65
CA LYS A 138 -34.31 -2.69 25.38
C LYS A 138 -34.22 -2.31 26.87
N ASN A 139 -33.08 -2.54 27.51
CA ASN A 139 -32.86 -2.16 28.90
C ASN A 139 -32.67 -0.65 29.05
N PHE A 140 -32.03 -0.01 28.08
CA PHE A 140 -31.99 1.45 28.00
C PHE A 140 -33.39 2.07 27.87
N ASP A 141 -34.22 1.54 26.98
CA ASP A 141 -35.59 2.05 26.78
C ASP A 141 -36.38 2.00 28.09
N LYS A 142 -36.28 0.89 28.85
CA LYS A 142 -36.90 0.78 30.18
C LYS A 142 -36.37 1.83 31.15
N LEU A 143 -35.05 2.02 31.22
CA LEU A 143 -34.42 3.03 32.07
C LEU A 143 -34.93 4.44 31.70
N PHE A 144 -34.97 4.74 30.40
CA PHE A 144 -35.38 6.02 29.85
C PHE A 144 -36.84 6.35 30.20
N TYR A 145 -37.78 5.45 29.90
CA TYR A 145 -39.20 5.69 30.20
C TYR A 145 -39.49 5.74 31.69
N ASN A 146 -38.74 5.00 32.52
CA ASN A 146 -38.86 5.09 33.97
C ASN A 146 -38.43 6.46 34.52
N GLN A 147 -37.42 7.09 33.92
CA GLN A 147 -36.88 8.38 34.37
C GLN A 147 -37.62 9.57 33.76
N MET A 148 -37.80 9.55 32.44
CA MET A 148 -38.30 10.70 31.67
C MET A 148 -39.83 10.72 31.56
N LYS A 149 -40.50 9.56 31.69
CA LYS A 149 -41.95 9.41 31.50
C LYS A 149 -42.40 10.12 30.21
N ASP A 150 -43.38 11.01 30.30
CA ASP A 150 -43.95 11.77 29.17
C ASP A 150 -43.27 13.14 28.94
N HIS A 151 -42.18 13.44 29.66
CA HIS A 151 -41.51 14.75 29.60
C HIS A 151 -40.34 14.81 28.61
N ALA A 152 -40.04 13.70 27.92
CA ALA A 152 -38.95 13.66 26.95
C ALA A 152 -39.33 14.36 25.64
N ALA A 153 -38.50 15.33 25.21
CA ALA A 153 -38.63 15.97 23.91
C ALA A 153 -38.27 15.03 22.73
N TYR A 154 -37.46 14.01 23.00
CA TYR A 154 -36.93 13.08 22.00
C TYR A 154 -37.07 11.63 22.45
N PRO A 155 -37.22 10.67 21.53
CA PRO A 155 -37.29 9.25 21.86
C PRO A 155 -35.94 8.71 22.37
N PRO A 156 -35.93 7.58 23.11
CA PRO A 156 -34.71 7.00 23.70
C PRO A 156 -33.63 6.70 22.65
N SER A 157 -34.03 6.32 21.44
CA SER A 157 -33.13 6.01 20.32
C SER A 157 -32.18 7.16 19.92
N VAL A 158 -32.53 8.41 20.25
CA VAL A 158 -31.66 9.59 20.00
C VAL A 158 -30.49 9.62 20.97
N TYR A 159 -30.68 9.12 22.19
CA TYR A 159 -29.66 9.10 23.24
C TYR A 159 -28.81 7.83 23.16
N PHE A 160 -29.47 6.68 22.95
CA PHE A 160 -28.81 5.39 22.83
C PHE A 160 -29.47 4.52 21.77
N SER A 161 -28.80 4.41 20.63
CA SER A 161 -29.25 3.66 19.47
C SER A 161 -28.62 2.26 19.41
N ILE A 162 -29.21 1.40 18.56
CA ILE A 162 -28.63 0.09 18.23
C ILE A 162 -27.20 0.22 17.68
N THR A 163 -26.88 1.33 17.03
CA THR A 163 -25.54 1.61 16.51
C THR A 163 -24.51 1.73 17.63
N GLN A 164 -24.84 2.44 18.72
CA GLN A 164 -23.98 2.52 19.91
C GLN A 164 -23.91 1.17 20.63
N ALA A 165 -25.04 0.46 20.77
CA ALA A 165 -25.06 -0.86 21.38
C ALA A 165 -24.21 -1.89 20.61
N ARG A 166 -24.19 -1.84 19.27
CA ARG A 166 -23.34 -2.69 18.44
C ARG A 166 -21.86 -2.34 18.58
N LYS A 167 -21.50 -1.07 18.76
CA LYS A 167 -20.12 -0.66 19.08
C LYS A 167 -19.67 -1.29 20.40
N ILE A 168 -20.54 -1.32 21.40
CA ILE A 168 -20.31 -2.01 22.67
C ILE A 168 -20.07 -3.51 22.43
N GLY A 169 -20.99 -4.19 21.74
CA GLY A 169 -20.88 -5.63 21.47
C GLY A 169 -19.59 -6.03 20.75
N LYS A 170 -19.09 -5.20 19.81
CA LYS A 170 -17.82 -5.47 19.11
C LYS A 170 -16.58 -5.29 19.98
N ASN A 171 -16.64 -4.43 20.99
CA ASN A 171 -15.50 -4.10 21.83
C ASN A 171 -15.67 -4.63 23.25
N VAL A 172 -16.53 -5.63 23.45
CA VAL A 172 -16.95 -6.11 24.76
C VAL A 172 -15.79 -6.53 25.66
N GLU A 173 -14.74 -7.14 25.10
CA GLU A 173 -13.52 -7.54 25.83
C GLU A 173 -12.68 -6.35 26.33
N LYS A 174 -12.82 -5.18 25.68
CA LYS A 174 -12.04 -3.97 25.96
C LYS A 174 -12.80 -2.97 26.84
N ILE A 175 -14.09 -3.21 27.09
CA ILE A 175 -14.96 -2.25 27.77
C ILE A 175 -14.79 -2.33 29.28
N THR A 176 -14.61 -1.15 29.88
CA THR A 176 -14.55 -0.93 31.32
C THR A 176 -15.52 0.17 31.70
N SER A 177 -15.81 0.30 32.99
CA SER A 177 -16.67 1.38 33.51
C SER A 177 -16.12 2.77 33.19
N GLY A 178 -14.81 2.93 33.06
CA GLY A 178 -14.16 4.21 32.79
C GLY A 178 -14.07 4.58 31.30
N ASN A 179 -14.21 3.61 30.39
CA ASN A 179 -13.98 3.86 28.95
C ASN A 179 -15.24 3.75 28.07
N ILE A 180 -16.33 3.17 28.58
CA ILE A 180 -17.55 2.97 27.78
C ILE A 180 -18.17 4.29 27.31
N GLN A 181 -17.98 5.39 28.07
CA GLN A 181 -18.43 6.73 27.67
C GLN A 181 -17.68 7.23 26.43
N LYS A 182 -16.37 7.00 26.38
CA LYS A 182 -15.53 7.35 25.22
C LYS A 182 -16.00 6.62 23.95
N LEU A 183 -16.57 5.42 24.09
CA LEU A 183 -17.07 4.61 22.98
C LEU A 183 -18.45 5.07 22.45
N ILE A 184 -19.36 5.48 23.34
CA ILE A 184 -20.74 5.82 22.98
C ILE A 184 -21.00 7.32 22.78
N GLY A 185 -20.14 8.18 23.32
CA GLY A 185 -20.26 9.64 23.30
C GLY A 185 -20.62 10.26 24.65
N LEU A 186 -20.65 11.59 24.70
CA LEU A 186 -20.81 12.38 25.94
C LEU A 186 -22.28 12.59 26.38
N ASN A 187 -23.27 12.25 25.55
CA ASN A 187 -24.68 12.43 25.88
C ASN A 187 -25.20 11.22 26.64
N THR A 188 -25.13 11.25 27.96
CA THR A 188 -25.62 10.16 28.82
C THR A 188 -26.70 10.65 29.79
N ILE A 189 -27.62 9.76 30.12
CA ILE A 189 -28.63 10.02 31.16
C ILE A 189 -28.18 9.40 32.51
N PRO A 190 -28.63 9.93 33.65
CA PRO A 190 -28.32 9.37 34.96
C PRO A 190 -28.59 7.86 35.02
N GLY A 191 -27.64 7.08 35.55
CA GLY A 191 -27.79 5.62 35.69
C GLY A 191 -27.56 4.79 34.41
N GLN A 192 -27.46 5.41 33.22
CA GLN A 192 -27.16 4.69 31.96
C GLN A 192 -25.86 3.88 32.06
N MET A 193 -24.80 4.49 32.57
CA MET A 193 -23.47 3.86 32.64
C MET A 193 -23.45 2.66 33.58
N VAL A 194 -24.14 2.78 34.71
CA VAL A 194 -24.27 1.70 35.70
C VAL A 194 -25.03 0.52 35.08
N MET A 195 -26.13 0.81 34.38
CA MET A 195 -26.92 -0.21 33.66
C MET A 195 -26.09 -0.90 32.58
N LEU A 196 -25.41 -0.15 31.72
CA LEU A 196 -24.60 -0.73 30.63
C LEU A 196 -23.48 -1.62 31.17
N VAL A 197 -22.72 -1.17 32.18
CA VAL A 197 -21.64 -1.97 32.76
C VAL A 197 -22.18 -3.24 33.42
N LYS A 198 -23.31 -3.14 34.13
CA LYS A 198 -23.96 -4.29 34.76
C LYS A 198 -24.42 -5.32 33.73
N ASP A 199 -25.13 -4.87 32.70
CA ASP A 199 -25.72 -5.73 31.68
C ASP A 199 -24.65 -6.40 30.82
N VAL A 200 -23.61 -5.64 30.44
CA VAL A 200 -22.43 -6.18 29.75
C VAL A 200 -21.78 -7.28 30.58
N LYS A 201 -21.48 -7.02 31.86
CA LYS A 201 -20.87 -8.02 32.74
C LYS A 201 -21.73 -9.26 32.89
N SER A 202 -23.03 -9.08 33.15
CA SER A 202 -23.97 -10.18 33.32
C SER A 202 -24.03 -11.07 32.09
N LEU A 203 -24.01 -10.50 30.89
CA LEU A 203 -24.03 -11.28 29.67
C LEU A 203 -22.70 -11.99 29.42
N CYS A 204 -21.58 -11.32 29.69
CA CYS A 204 -20.24 -11.90 29.51
C CYS A 204 -19.99 -13.07 30.47
N SER A 205 -20.62 -13.08 31.64
CA SER A 205 -20.55 -14.19 32.60
C SER A 205 -21.44 -15.39 32.23
N GLY A 206 -22.30 -15.27 31.20
CA GLY A 206 -23.24 -16.32 30.81
C GLY A 206 -22.60 -17.46 29.99
N GLU A 207 -23.09 -18.68 30.18
CA GLU A 207 -22.64 -19.87 29.44
C GLU A 207 -22.77 -19.73 27.91
N ILE A 208 -23.81 -19.03 27.46
CA ILE A 208 -24.06 -18.78 26.03
C ILE A 208 -22.92 -17.97 25.41
N TYR A 209 -22.42 -16.97 26.14
CA TYR A 209 -21.30 -16.14 25.67
C TYR A 209 -19.99 -16.93 25.66
N ASN A 210 -19.73 -17.73 26.69
CA ASN A 210 -18.56 -18.62 26.72
C ASN A 210 -18.57 -19.64 25.57
N ASN A 211 -19.72 -20.24 25.27
CA ASN A 211 -19.88 -21.14 24.12
C ASN A 211 -19.61 -20.43 22.79
N PHE A 212 -20.07 -19.18 22.66
CA PHE A 212 -19.76 -18.35 21.49
C PHE A 212 -18.25 -18.11 21.34
N LEU A 213 -17.53 -17.80 22.43
CA LEU A 213 -16.07 -17.63 22.39
C LEU A 213 -15.37 -18.92 21.95
N ILE A 214 -15.77 -20.07 22.48
CA ILE A 214 -15.23 -21.38 22.08
C ILE A 214 -15.47 -21.65 20.58
N LEU A 215 -16.67 -21.32 20.06
CA LEU A 215 -17.01 -21.51 18.65
C LEU A 215 -16.21 -20.57 17.73
N GLU A 216 -16.07 -19.29 18.09
CA GLU A 216 -15.25 -18.34 17.34
C GLU A 216 -13.78 -18.78 17.31
N GLU A 217 -13.24 -19.26 18.44
CA GLU A 217 -11.88 -19.77 18.50
C GLU A 217 -11.70 -21.03 17.64
N LYS A 218 -12.67 -21.95 17.66
CA LYS A 218 -12.67 -23.11 16.76
C LYS A 218 -12.67 -22.71 15.28
N ARG A 219 -13.50 -21.73 14.89
CA ARG A 219 -13.56 -21.20 13.53
C ARG A 219 -12.22 -20.58 13.11
N LYS A 220 -11.62 -19.75 13.95
CA LYS A 220 -10.29 -19.16 13.68
C LYS A 220 -9.22 -20.25 13.47
N ASN A 221 -9.18 -21.23 14.35
CA ASN A 221 -8.23 -22.34 14.26
C ASN A 221 -8.46 -23.22 13.03
N GLU A 222 -9.70 -23.38 12.60
CA GLU A 222 -10.02 -24.09 11.36
C GLU A 222 -9.57 -23.32 10.12
N ILE A 223 -9.75 -21.99 10.09
CA ILE A 223 -9.24 -21.14 9.01
C ILE A 223 -7.71 -21.24 8.92
N ILE A 224 -7.01 -21.16 10.06
CA ILE A 224 -5.54 -21.29 10.11
C ILE A 224 -5.11 -22.67 9.61
N ARG A 225 -5.76 -23.74 10.06
CA ARG A 225 -5.47 -25.11 9.60
C ARG A 225 -5.69 -25.27 8.09
N ASN A 226 -6.79 -24.73 7.57
CA ASN A 226 -7.09 -24.77 6.13
C ASN A 226 -6.06 -23.97 5.32
N ALA A 227 -5.66 -22.79 5.80
CA ALA A 227 -4.63 -21.98 5.16
C ALA A 227 -3.27 -22.71 5.12
N HIS A 228 -2.87 -23.35 6.23
CA HIS A 228 -1.65 -24.14 6.28
C HIS A 228 -1.70 -25.32 5.30
N ARG A 229 -2.84 -26.04 5.23
CA ARG A 229 -3.02 -27.15 4.27
C ARG A 229 -2.86 -26.68 2.83
N LEU A 230 -3.54 -25.59 2.45
CA LEU A 230 -3.44 -25.02 1.10
C LEU A 230 -2.01 -24.57 0.75
N CYS A 231 -1.27 -24.04 1.73
CA CYS A 231 0.13 -23.67 1.53
C CYS A 231 1.00 -24.89 1.22
N MET A 232 0.83 -25.98 1.98
CA MET A 232 1.59 -27.22 1.77
C MET A 232 1.25 -27.89 0.44
N GLU A 233 -0.04 -27.97 0.08
CA GLU A 233 -0.46 -28.52 -1.22
C GLU A 233 0.16 -27.75 -2.40
N LYS A 234 0.23 -26.42 -2.30
CA LYS A 234 0.86 -25.58 -3.32
C LYS A 234 2.37 -25.79 -3.39
N GLU A 235 3.04 -25.92 -2.24
CA GLU A 235 4.47 -26.19 -2.18
C GLU A 235 4.82 -27.56 -2.80
N ASP A 236 4.01 -28.58 -2.53
CA ASP A 236 4.16 -29.90 -3.14
C ASP A 236 3.95 -29.87 -4.67
N GLU A 237 2.98 -29.09 -5.15
CA GLU A 237 2.73 -28.90 -6.59
C GLU A 237 3.90 -28.18 -7.26
N ASP A 238 4.42 -27.11 -6.66
CA ASP A 238 5.57 -26.37 -7.15
C ASP A 238 6.84 -27.23 -7.14
N ASN A 239 7.03 -28.07 -6.11
CA ASN A 239 8.14 -29.02 -6.04
C ASN A 239 8.08 -30.07 -7.16
N LYS A 240 6.91 -30.68 -7.39
CA LYS A 240 6.70 -31.62 -8.52
C LYS A 240 6.97 -30.97 -9.86
N LYS A 241 6.52 -29.72 -10.05
CA LYS A 241 6.76 -28.96 -11.29
C LYS A 241 8.24 -28.65 -11.48
N ASN A 242 8.95 -28.30 -10.41
CA ASN A 242 10.39 -28.04 -10.44
C ASN A 242 11.19 -29.32 -10.71
N GLU A 243 10.79 -30.45 -10.15
CA GLU A 243 11.37 -31.78 -10.45
C GLU A 243 11.15 -32.16 -11.91
N ALA A 244 9.93 -32.03 -12.43
CA ALA A 244 9.62 -32.28 -13.84
C ALA A 244 10.43 -31.37 -14.78
N ARG A 245 10.66 -30.10 -14.40
CA ARG A 245 11.52 -29.18 -15.17
C ARG A 245 12.98 -29.61 -15.16
N ARG A 246 13.50 -30.08 -14.01
CA ARG A 246 14.88 -30.58 -13.91
C ARG A 246 15.08 -31.82 -14.76
N THR A 247 14.20 -32.81 -14.66
CA THR A 247 14.28 -34.05 -15.45
C THR A 247 14.17 -33.77 -16.96
N ALA A 248 13.27 -32.86 -17.37
CA ALA A 248 13.16 -32.44 -18.77
C ALA A 248 14.44 -31.74 -19.28
N TRP A 249 15.06 -30.90 -18.45
CA TRP A 249 16.33 -30.24 -18.79
C TRP A 249 17.49 -31.23 -18.92
N GLU A 250 17.61 -32.19 -18.00
CA GLU A 250 18.62 -33.25 -18.04
C GLU A 250 18.46 -34.13 -19.29
N ALA A 251 17.22 -34.54 -19.61
CA ALA A 251 16.92 -35.31 -20.82
C ALA A 251 17.25 -34.54 -22.11
N ALA A 252 16.95 -33.24 -22.15
CA ALA A 252 17.31 -32.38 -23.28
C ALA A 252 18.83 -32.23 -23.42
N ALA A 253 19.56 -32.10 -22.31
CA ALA A 253 21.02 -32.03 -22.30
C ALA A 253 21.66 -33.32 -22.81
N LEU A 254 21.18 -34.49 -22.37
CA LEU A 254 21.64 -35.79 -22.86
C LEU A 254 21.41 -35.95 -24.36
N LYS A 255 20.21 -35.64 -24.85
CA LYS A 255 19.90 -35.69 -26.29
C LYS A 255 20.78 -34.75 -27.11
N LYS A 256 21.09 -33.55 -26.57
CA LYS A 256 22.01 -32.61 -27.20
C LYS A 256 23.45 -33.14 -27.23
N ALA A 257 23.90 -33.80 -26.17
CA ALA A 257 25.22 -34.43 -26.11
C ALA A 257 25.33 -35.59 -27.11
N GLU A 258 24.33 -36.47 -27.17
CA GLU A 258 24.27 -37.59 -28.12
C GLU A 258 24.28 -37.13 -29.58
N THR A 259 23.45 -36.13 -29.90
CA THR A 259 23.42 -35.55 -31.25
C THR A 259 24.77 -34.91 -31.62
N SER A 260 25.39 -34.18 -30.69
CA SER A 260 26.71 -33.58 -30.90
C SER A 260 27.80 -34.65 -31.10
N ALA A 261 27.78 -35.72 -30.30
CA ALA A 261 28.70 -36.85 -30.44
C ALA A 261 28.51 -37.58 -31.77
N GLY A 262 27.26 -37.77 -32.22
CA GLY A 262 26.94 -38.34 -33.52
C GLY A 262 27.46 -37.50 -34.68
N VAL A 263 27.32 -36.18 -34.61
CA VAL A 263 27.89 -35.25 -35.60
C VAL A 263 29.42 -35.32 -35.61
N ALA A 264 30.06 -35.30 -34.44
CA ALA A 264 31.51 -35.40 -34.33
C ALA A 264 32.05 -36.73 -34.90
N ALA A 265 31.41 -37.86 -34.59
CA ALA A 265 31.79 -39.16 -35.11
C ALA A 265 31.65 -39.24 -36.64
N ASN A 266 30.60 -38.64 -37.21
CA ASN A 266 30.42 -38.58 -38.66
C ASN A 266 31.47 -37.68 -39.33
N ALA A 267 31.81 -36.54 -38.71
CA ALA A 267 32.88 -35.67 -39.19
C ALA A 267 34.23 -36.39 -39.21
N GLU A 268 34.55 -37.15 -38.16
CA GLU A 268 35.78 -37.94 -38.09
C GLU A 268 35.81 -39.06 -39.14
N ARG A 269 34.69 -39.78 -39.35
CA ARG A 269 34.59 -40.78 -40.42
C ARG A 269 34.86 -40.17 -41.80
N LYS A 270 34.34 -38.96 -42.08
CA LYS A 270 34.62 -38.24 -43.33
C LYS A 270 36.10 -37.84 -43.44
N ARG A 271 36.71 -37.38 -42.35
CA ARG A 271 38.13 -37.01 -42.28
C ARG A 271 39.02 -38.22 -42.60
N VAL A 272 38.83 -39.33 -41.90
CA VAL A 272 39.56 -40.59 -42.12
C VAL A 272 39.39 -41.10 -43.56
N ALA A 273 38.17 -41.06 -44.10
CA ALA A 273 37.92 -41.46 -45.49
C ALA A 273 38.65 -40.55 -46.50
N SER A 274 38.73 -39.25 -46.24
CA SER A 274 39.46 -38.30 -47.09
C SER A 274 40.98 -38.54 -47.06
N GLU A 275 41.54 -38.83 -45.88
CA GLU A 275 42.96 -39.17 -45.71
C GLU A 275 43.32 -40.48 -46.40
N ALA A 276 42.46 -41.50 -46.29
CA ALA A 276 42.61 -42.76 -47.00
C ALA A 276 42.57 -42.58 -48.53
N ARG A 277 41.70 -41.69 -49.04
CA ARG A 277 41.67 -41.35 -50.47
C ARG A 277 42.93 -40.62 -50.92
N SER A 278 43.41 -39.66 -50.13
CA SER A 278 44.63 -38.90 -50.43
C SER A 278 45.86 -39.82 -50.48
N THR A 279 46.00 -40.69 -49.48
CA THR A 279 47.09 -41.68 -49.43
C THR A 279 47.02 -42.69 -50.58
N ALA A 280 45.83 -43.18 -50.94
CA ALA A 280 45.64 -44.04 -52.10
C ALA A 280 46.00 -43.33 -53.41
N ASN A 281 45.64 -42.05 -53.57
CA ASN A 281 45.99 -41.25 -54.73
C ASN A 281 47.51 -41.02 -54.83
N LYS A 282 48.19 -40.70 -53.72
CA LYS A 282 49.66 -40.60 -53.67
C LYS A 282 50.33 -41.91 -54.07
N LYS A 283 49.84 -43.07 -53.60
CA LYS A 283 50.36 -44.39 -54.00
C LYS A 283 50.16 -44.66 -55.50
N LYS A 284 48.99 -44.33 -56.06
CA LYS A 284 48.72 -44.46 -57.50
C LYS A 284 49.64 -43.56 -58.33
N GLN A 285 49.87 -42.34 -57.88
CA GLN A 285 50.76 -41.37 -58.53
C GLN A 285 52.21 -41.87 -58.52
N ALA A 286 52.72 -42.29 -57.36
CA ALA A 286 54.07 -42.87 -57.24
C ALA A 286 54.25 -44.12 -58.12
N LYS A 287 53.21 -44.96 -58.23
CA LYS A 287 53.23 -46.12 -59.13
C LYS A 287 53.32 -45.69 -60.60
N LYS A 288 52.50 -44.71 -61.03
CA LYS A 288 52.58 -44.15 -62.39
C LYS A 288 53.95 -43.56 -62.70
N GLU A 289 54.56 -42.84 -61.77
CA GLU A 289 55.90 -42.26 -61.91
C GLU A 289 56.97 -43.35 -62.04
N SER A 290 56.88 -44.39 -61.21
CA SER A 290 57.76 -45.56 -61.31
C SER A 290 57.60 -46.30 -62.65
N ASP A 291 56.36 -46.55 -63.09
CA ASP A 291 56.07 -47.20 -64.36
C ASP A 291 56.58 -46.35 -65.56
N MET A 292 56.44 -45.02 -65.49
CA MET A 292 56.97 -44.08 -66.49
C MET A 292 58.50 -44.07 -66.54
N ALA A 293 59.16 -44.07 -65.38
CA ALA A 293 60.62 -44.15 -65.30
C ALA A 293 61.12 -45.46 -65.92
N LYS A 294 60.44 -46.58 -65.63
CA LYS A 294 60.76 -47.89 -66.22
C LYS A 294 60.53 -47.92 -67.73
N LEU A 295 59.47 -47.27 -68.22
CA LEU A 295 59.22 -47.12 -69.66
C LEU A 295 60.30 -46.27 -70.36
N GLN A 296 60.75 -45.19 -69.73
CA GLN A 296 61.84 -44.36 -70.24
C GLN A 296 63.15 -45.13 -70.30
N GLU A 297 63.46 -45.92 -69.27
CA GLU A 297 64.63 -46.79 -69.25
C GLU A 297 64.59 -47.83 -70.37
N LEU A 298 63.44 -48.50 -70.58
CA LEU A 298 63.26 -49.43 -71.70
C LEU A 298 63.41 -48.73 -73.07
N LYS A 299 62.90 -47.50 -73.22
CA LYS A 299 63.10 -46.71 -74.45
C LYS A 299 64.57 -46.33 -74.67
N ALA A 300 65.30 -45.96 -73.61
CA ALA A 300 66.72 -45.66 -73.68
C ALA A 300 67.54 -46.90 -74.08
N GLN A 301 67.22 -48.08 -73.52
CA GLN A 301 67.83 -49.35 -73.93
C GLN A 301 67.53 -49.70 -75.39
N ALA A 302 66.30 -49.49 -75.86
CA ALA A 302 65.92 -49.72 -77.26
C ALA A 302 66.66 -48.78 -78.22
N HIS A 303 66.80 -47.49 -77.86
CA HIS A 303 67.58 -46.54 -78.64
C HIS A 303 69.06 -46.94 -78.66
N ASN A 304 69.64 -47.32 -77.52
CA ASN A 304 71.04 -47.77 -77.45
C ASN A 304 71.29 -49.03 -78.30
N ASN A 305 70.34 -49.96 -78.32
CA ASN A 305 70.38 -51.15 -79.18
C ASN A 305 70.24 -50.81 -80.67
N GLN A 306 69.44 -49.79 -81.03
CA GLN A 306 69.40 -49.24 -82.39
C GLN A 306 70.70 -48.53 -82.78
N THR A 307 71.36 -47.81 -81.85
CA THR A 307 72.67 -47.21 -82.09
C THR A 307 73.73 -48.30 -82.29
N LEU A 308 73.69 -49.38 -81.51
CA LEU A 308 74.60 -50.53 -81.63
C LEU A 308 74.40 -51.31 -82.95
N ALA A 309 73.16 -51.44 -83.42
CA ALA A 309 72.85 -52.00 -84.74
C ALA A 309 73.33 -51.09 -85.88
N SER A 310 73.31 -49.76 -85.68
CA SER A 310 73.80 -48.78 -86.67
C SER A 310 75.33 -48.62 -86.66
N THR A 311 76.03 -49.13 -85.64
CA THR A 311 77.51 -49.18 -85.59
C THR A 311 78.11 -50.49 -86.08
N SER A 312 77.28 -51.49 -86.45
CA SER A 312 77.73 -52.74 -87.09
C SER A 312 77.81 -52.65 -88.62
N ASP A 313 77.20 -51.62 -89.23
CA ASP A 313 77.27 -51.34 -90.65
C ASP A 313 77.80 -49.92 -90.84
N GLN A 314 78.96 -49.79 -91.48
CA GLN A 314 79.70 -48.55 -91.81
C GLN A 314 80.81 -48.15 -90.83
N ALA A 315 81.99 -48.76 -91.00
CA ALA A 315 83.21 -48.00 -91.31
C ALA A 315 84.33 -48.92 -91.84
N SER A 316 84.09 -49.45 -93.04
CA SER A 316 85.14 -49.53 -94.06
C SER A 316 84.79 -48.55 -95.17
N THR A 317 85.82 -47.93 -95.72
CA THR A 317 85.89 -47.07 -96.90
C THR A 317 85.46 -45.60 -96.81
N SER A 318 86.42 -44.80 -97.25
CA SER A 318 86.59 -43.37 -97.35
C SER A 318 86.00 -42.78 -98.64
N ARG A 319 85.72 -41.46 -98.63
CA ARG A 319 86.29 -40.43 -99.55
C ARG A 319 85.31 -39.26 -99.81
N ALA A 320 85.76 -38.07 -99.41
CA ALA A 320 85.51 -36.68 -99.87
C ALA A 320 84.21 -36.29 -100.62
N VAL A 321 83.63 -35.13 -100.28
CA VAL A 321 83.65 -33.85 -101.06
C VAL A 321 83.07 -32.69 -100.21
N ASN A 322 83.67 -31.51 -100.36
CA ASN A 322 83.34 -30.18 -99.81
C ASN A 322 82.03 -29.58 -100.34
N GLU A 323 81.38 -28.72 -99.54
CA GLU A 323 80.88 -27.35 -99.84
C GLU A 323 79.80 -26.99 -98.78
N SER A 324 80.09 -26.10 -97.82
CA SER A 324 79.98 -24.63 -97.86
C SER A 324 78.55 -24.09 -97.66
N ILE A 325 78.41 -23.26 -96.61
CA ILE A 325 77.60 -22.03 -96.46
C ILE A 325 76.85 -22.01 -95.09
N ASP A 326 77.40 -21.20 -94.18
CA ASP A 326 76.73 -20.44 -93.10
C ASP A 326 76.13 -19.16 -93.77
N PRO A 327 75.02 -18.50 -93.33
CA PRO A 327 74.94 -17.93 -91.98
C PRO A 327 73.56 -17.66 -91.32
N SER A 328 73.60 -17.62 -89.98
CA SER A 328 73.03 -16.58 -89.11
C SER A 328 71.51 -16.45 -88.80
N LEU A 329 71.27 -16.25 -87.49
CA LEU A 329 70.54 -15.13 -86.86
C LEU A 329 69.03 -15.21 -86.51
N PHE A 330 68.80 -14.73 -85.27
CA PHE A 330 67.67 -13.97 -84.69
C PHE A 330 66.81 -14.59 -83.59
N HIS A 331 66.92 -13.91 -82.44
CA HIS A 331 65.93 -13.68 -81.39
C HIS A 331 64.48 -13.52 -81.90
N SER A 332 63.52 -14.07 -81.15
CA SER A 332 62.65 -13.32 -80.23
C SER A 332 61.78 -14.25 -79.39
#